data_AF-A0AAJ2LF22-F1
#
_entry.id   AF-A0AAJ2LF22-F1
#
_cell.length_a   1.000
_cell.length_b   1.000
_cell.length_c   1.000
_cell.angle_alpha   90.00
_cell.angle_beta   90.00
_cell.angle_gamma   90.00
#
_symmetry.space_group_name_H-M   'P 1'
#
loop_
_entity.id
_entity.type
_entity.pdbx_description
1 polymer ?
#
loop_
_entity_poly.entity_id
_entity_poly.type
_entity_poly.pdbx_seq_one_letter_code
_entity_poly.pdbx_strand_id
1 'polypeptide(L)' 'MSDLSINYCEQRARDEDRAAARATCTEATLAHRQMARRYADKARKMRRAEGSAKPARRPILSLRTARD' A
#
# COMPACT_ATOMS: atom_id res chain seq x y z
N MET A 1 -10.67 5.02 14.19
CA MET A 1 -10.44 4.70 12.77
C MET A 1 -9.49 3.52 12.76
N SER A 2 -9.90 2.36 12.23
CA SER A 2 -9.03 1.19 12.15
C SER A 2 -7.83 1.53 11.28
N ASP A 3 -6.62 1.51 11.85
CA ASP A 3 -5.39 1.79 11.13
C ASP A 3 -5.29 0.85 9.93
N LEU A 4 -5.41 1.46 8.76
CA LEU A 4 -5.44 0.75 7.50
C LEU A 4 -4.00 0.28 7.22
N SER A 5 -3.69 -0.98 7.51
CA SER A 5 -2.36 -1.56 7.31
C SER A 5 -2.22 -2.21 5.93
N ILE A 6 -0.97 -2.42 5.48
CA ILE A 6 -0.67 -3.19 4.26
C ILE A 6 -1.28 -4.60 4.35
N ASN A 7 -1.11 -5.28 5.49
CA ASN A 7 -1.66 -6.61 5.74
C ASN A 7 -3.19 -6.63 5.65
N TYR A 8 -3.86 -5.62 6.20
CA TYR A 8 -5.31 -5.49 6.07
C TYR A 8 -5.74 -5.35 4.61
N CYS A 9 -5.06 -4.50 3.84
CA CYS A 9 -5.36 -4.30 2.41
C CYS A 9 -5.15 -5.60 1.61
N GLU A 10 -4.09 -6.35 1.89
CA GLU A 10 -3.84 -7.63 1.24
C GLU A 10 -4.88 -8.69 1.59
N GLN A 11 -5.26 -8.77 2.87
CA GLN A 11 -6.27 -9.70 3.32
C GLN A 11 -7.63 -9.38 2.68
N ARG A 12 -8.03 -8.09 2.67
CA ARG A 12 -9.26 -7.66 1.98
C ARG A 12 -9.23 -7.94 0.49
N ALA A 13 -8.11 -7.73 -0.19
CA ALA A 13 -8.01 -8.06 -1.62
C ALA A 13 -8.29 -9.55 -1.88
N ARG A 14 -7.71 -10.44 -1.07
CA ARG A 14 -7.95 -11.90 -1.17
C ARG A 14 -9.40 -12.27 -0.85
N ASP A 15 -10.02 -11.63 0.14
CA ASP A 15 -11.40 -11.91 0.51
C ASP A 15 -12.38 -11.46 -0.57
N GLU A 16 -12.13 -10.31 -1.21
CA GLU A 16 -12.90 -9.86 -2.38
C GLU A 16 -12.71 -10.81 -3.58
N ASP A 17 -11.50 -11.31 -3.85
CA ASP A 17 -11.27 -12.31 -4.90
C ASP A 17 -12.02 -13.62 -4.62
N ARG A 18 -12.06 -14.07 -3.35
CA ARG A 18 -12.87 -15.23 -2.94
C ARG A 18 -14.36 -14.96 -3.09
N ALA A 19 -14.82 -13.75 -2.77
CA ALA A 19 -16.22 -13.35 -2.96
C ALA A 19 -16.58 -13.34 -4.45
N ALA A 20 -15.70 -12.83 -5.32
CA ALA A 20 -15.87 -12.87 -6.77
C ALA A 20 -15.97 -14.31 -7.30
N ALA A 21 -15.18 -15.24 -6.75
CA ALA A 21 -15.24 -16.65 -7.15
C ALA A 21 -16.51 -17.37 -6.70
N ARG A 22 -17.17 -16.87 -5.64
CA ARG A 22 -18.44 -17.42 -5.11
C ARG A 22 -19.67 -16.71 -5.65
N ALA A 23 -19.51 -15.53 -6.23
CA ALA A 23 -20.60 -14.75 -6.79
C ALA A 23 -21.20 -15.50 -8.00
N THR A 24 -22.52 -15.63 -8.00
CA THR A 24 -23.26 -16.28 -9.07
C THR A 24 -23.69 -15.28 -10.15
N CYS A 25 -23.75 -13.99 -9.84
CA CYS A 25 -24.07 -12.94 -10.80
C CYS A 25 -22.80 -12.25 -11.34
N THR A 26 -22.83 -11.94 -12.64
CA THR A 26 -21.72 -11.31 -13.35
C THR A 26 -21.40 -9.93 -12.79
N GLU A 27 -22.42 -9.14 -12.43
CA GLU A 27 -22.24 -7.80 -11.87
C GLU A 27 -21.53 -7.84 -10.52
N ALA A 28 -21.94 -8.72 -9.59
CA ALA A 28 -21.24 -8.86 -8.32
C ALA A 28 -19.82 -9.40 -8.52
N THR A 29 -19.61 -10.33 -9.46
CA THR A 29 -18.26 -10.80 -9.81
C THR A 29 -17.36 -9.64 -10.24
N LEU A 30 -17.86 -8.76 -11.10
CA LEU A 30 -17.11 -7.59 -11.56
C LEU A 30 -16.89 -6.59 -10.42
N ALA A 31 -17.90 -6.34 -9.58
CA ALA A 31 -17.78 -5.44 -8.43
C ALA A 31 -16.71 -5.93 -7.44
N HIS A 32 -16.75 -7.20 -7.05
CA HIS A 32 -15.75 -7.80 -6.17
C HIS A 32 -14.35 -7.76 -6.77
N ARG A 33 -14.20 -8.07 -8.07
CA ARG A 33 -12.90 -7.93 -8.77
C ARG A 33 -12.37 -6.50 -8.78
N GLN A 34 -13.25 -5.51 -8.97
CA GLN A 34 -12.85 -4.09 -8.88
C GLN A 34 -12.40 -3.73 -7.47
N MET A 35 -13.10 -4.22 -6.44
CA MET A 35 -12.73 -3.98 -5.04
C MET A 35 -11.40 -4.64 -4.70
N ALA A 36 -11.17 -5.89 -5.11
CA ALA A 36 -9.90 -6.60 -4.93
C ALA A 36 -8.73 -5.81 -5.52
N ARG A 37 -8.88 -5.31 -6.76
CA ARG A 37 -7.89 -4.44 -7.42
C ARG A 37 -7.61 -3.18 -6.63
N ARG A 38 -8.64 -2.47 -6.16
CA ARG A 38 -8.48 -1.24 -5.36
C ARG A 38 -7.69 -1.49 -4.08
N TYR A 39 -7.96 -2.59 -3.37
CA TYR A 39 -7.21 -2.95 -2.16
C TYR A 39 -5.76 -3.35 -2.47
N ALA A 40 -5.53 -4.13 -3.53
CA ALA A 40 -4.18 -4.49 -3.97
C ALA A 40 -3.36 -3.26 -4.39
N ASP A 41 -3.96 -2.33 -5.12
CA ASP A 41 -3.34 -1.08 -5.53
C ASP A 41 -2.98 -0.22 -4.32
N LYS A 42 -3.88 -0.16 -3.33
CA LYS A 42 -3.63 0.57 -2.08
C LYS A 42 -2.45 -0.04 -1.32
N ALA A 43 -2.40 -1.37 -1.16
CA ALA A 43 -1.26 -2.05 -0.54
C ALA A 43 0.05 -1.74 -1.26
N ARG A 44 0.06 -1.74 -2.61
CA ARG A 44 1.24 -1.37 -3.40
C ARG A 44 1.66 0.08 -3.19
N LYS A 45 0.71 1.02 -3.13
CA LYS A 45 0.99 2.44 -2.85
C LYS A 45 1.59 2.62 -1.45
N MET A 46 1.05 1.94 -0.45
CA MET A 46 1.56 1.98 0.92
C MET A 46 2.97 1.43 1.03
N ARG A 47 3.27 0.26 0.42
CA ARG A 47 4.64 -0.28 0.37
C ARG A 47 5.62 0.68 -0.29
N ARG A 48 5.20 1.37 -1.36
CA ARG A 48 6.02 2.40 -2.01
C ARG A 48 6.25 3.59 -1.09
N ALA A 49 5.23 4.04 -0.36
CA ALA A 49 5.34 5.13 0.60
C ALA A 49 6.31 4.76 1.74
N GLU A 50 6.17 3.58 2.35
CA GLU A 50 7.09 3.06 3.38
C GLU A 50 8.52 2.91 2.85
N GLY A 51 8.70 2.41 1.62
CA GLY A 51 10.01 2.30 0.98
C GLY A 51 10.64 3.66 0.64
N SER A 52 9.82 4.66 0.30
CA SER A 52 10.26 6.03 0.01
C SER A 52 10.51 6.87 1.27
N ALA A 53 10.04 6.40 2.44
CA ALA A 53 10.31 7.00 3.74
C ALA A 53 11.70 6.61 4.30
N LYS A 54 12.63 6.11 3.47
CA LYS A 54 14.05 6.19 3.82
C LYS A 54 14.40 7.68 3.89
N PRO A 55 14.77 8.23 5.05
CA PRO A 55 15.23 9.61 5.11
C PRO A 55 16.39 9.69 4.14
N ALA A 56 16.29 10.59 3.15
CA ALA A 56 17.46 11.02 2.42
C ALA A 56 18.46 11.44 3.50
N ARG A 57 19.48 10.61 3.74
CA ARG A 57 20.64 10.95 4.57
C ARG A 57 21.24 12.16 3.88
N ARG A 58 20.76 13.35 4.24
CA ARG A 58 21.41 14.60 3.91
C ARG A 58 22.82 14.41 4.47
N PRO A 59 23.89 14.46 3.66
CA PRO A 59 25.21 14.54 4.24
C PRO A 59 25.18 15.79 5.12
N ILE A 60 25.28 15.57 6.43
CA ILE A 60 25.55 16.65 7.37
C ILE A 60 26.89 17.19 6.88
N LEU A 61 26.85 18.35 6.21
CA LEU A 61 28.03 19.11 5.88
C LEU A 61 28.64 19.50 7.23
N SER A 62 29.53 18.66 7.74
CA SER A 62 30.36 18.98 8.88
C SER A 62 31.24 20.15 8.45
N LEU A 63 30.80 21.37 8.73
CA LEU A 63 31.63 22.57 8.70
C LEU A 63 32.70 22.41 9.79
N ARG A 64 33.78 21.69 9.44
CA ARG A 64 35.05 21.76 10.15
C ARG A 64 35.77 23.02 9.67
N THR A 65 35.72 24.05 10.53
CA THR A 65 36.82 24.94 10.91
C THR A 65 37.94 25.20 9.89
N ALA A 66 38.12 26.47 9.53
CA ALA A 66 39.45 27.07 9.50
C ALA A 66 39.33 28.51 10.02
N ARG A 67 40.06 28.77 11.11
CA ARG A 67 40.26 30.05 11.77
C ARG A 67 41.65 30.48 11.32
N ASP A 68 41.77 31.62 10.66
CA ASP A 68 43.00 32.41 10.52
C ASP A 68 42.60 33.89 10.48
#